data_AF-A0A7J4LQZ2-F1
#
_entry.id   AF-A0A7J4LQZ2-F1
#
_cell.length_a   1.000
_cell.length_b   1.000
_cell.length_c   1.000
_cell.angle_alpha   90.00
_cell.angle_beta   90.00
_cell.angle_gamma   90.00
#
_symmetry.space_group_name_H-M   'P 1'
#
loop_
_entity.id
_entity.type
_entity.pdbx_description
1 polymer ?
#
loop_
_entity_poly.entity_id
_entity_poly.type
_entity_poly.pdbx_seq_one_letter_code
_entity_poly.pdbx_strand_id
1 'polypeptide(L)'
;MESRNFVENVIPKNAVDVARIAEDIVAGFLLTVILLLILDALGLGESLARNRTVAAAVSIVLFIVLAIASDSIIKRVGIKRVKPQASLTGTETTGELTDIVAKPEDMKSFAERIIDDSRTSLMSAVQEPDENVESRTKLTLVPDDKKHVSASLEGTHVNLLDFTSSSKEVNLVVEKLHSLPRFARTRVPALEFEILNIWADSLDLKDVVLGFKVDKQWIEKNNVEEVQLYRLLSDRWEAQHPIEKLGDDAKSNFYGAYIRDLNASFAIAGKVQKA
;
A
#
# COMPACT_ATOMS: atom_id res chain seq x y z
N MET A 1 -68.19 -15.31 27.51
CA MET A 1 -67.57 -16.16 26.48
C MET A 1 -67.68 -15.39 25.17
N GLU A 2 -66.65 -14.94 24.48
CA GLU A 2 -65.20 -15.08 24.61
C GLU A 2 -64.59 -13.74 24.17
N SER A 3 -63.77 -13.15 25.02
CA SER A 3 -62.87 -12.06 24.67
C SER A 3 -61.46 -12.64 24.54
N ARG A 4 -60.99 -12.88 23.33
CA ARG A 4 -59.56 -13.13 23.05
C ARG A 4 -59.15 -12.50 21.73
N ASN A 5 -58.26 -11.51 21.88
CA ASN A 5 -57.03 -11.30 21.13
C ASN A 5 -57.09 -11.36 19.61
N PHE A 6 -56.85 -10.21 18.96
CA PHE A 6 -55.68 -10.04 18.10
C PHE A 6 -55.47 -8.54 17.84
N VAL A 7 -54.66 -7.90 18.69
CA VAL A 7 -54.00 -6.64 18.31
C VAL A 7 -52.73 -7.06 17.58
N GLU A 8 -52.87 -7.32 16.29
CA GLU A 8 -51.72 -7.47 15.41
C GLU A 8 -51.11 -6.07 15.26
N ASN A 9 -49.94 -5.86 15.87
CA ASN A 9 -49.13 -4.67 15.67
C ASN A 9 -48.73 -4.60 14.20
N VAL A 10 -49.54 -3.89 13.40
CA VAL A 10 -49.20 -3.49 12.04
C VAL A 10 -48.08 -2.46 12.17
N ILE A 11 -46.83 -2.94 12.19
CA ILE A 11 -45.67 -2.08 11.94
C ILE A 11 -45.86 -1.56 10.51
N PRO A 12 -46.03 -0.25 10.29
CA PRO A 12 -46.20 0.27 8.94
C PRO A 12 -44.96 -0.13 8.12
N LYS A 13 -45.15 -0.74 6.95
CA LYS A 13 -44.08 -1.17 6.02
C LYS A 13 -42.97 -0.12 5.88
N ASN A 14 -43.36 1.14 5.91
CA ASN A 14 -42.51 2.32 5.83
C ASN A 14 -41.43 2.37 6.93
N ALA A 15 -41.67 1.83 8.13
CA ALA A 15 -40.69 1.83 9.23
C ALA A 15 -39.59 0.76 9.03
N VAL A 16 -39.92 -0.37 8.40
CA VAL A 16 -38.95 -1.43 8.09
C VAL A 16 -38.03 -1.00 6.94
N ASP A 17 -38.57 -0.28 5.95
CA ASP A 17 -37.77 0.26 4.84
C ASP A 17 -36.84 1.39 5.29
N VAL A 18 -37.29 2.26 6.22
CA VAL A 18 -36.45 3.32 6.79
C VAL A 18 -35.31 2.76 7.65
N ALA A 19 -35.56 1.71 8.45
CA ALA A 19 -34.52 1.07 9.25
C ALA A 19 -33.43 0.42 8.37
N ARG A 20 -33.81 -0.21 7.26
CA ARG A 20 -32.85 -0.82 6.31
C ARG A 20 -32.03 0.22 5.54
N ILE A 21 -32.66 1.30 5.09
CA ILE A 21 -31.94 2.41 4.46
C ILE A 21 -30.93 3.03 5.44
N ALA A 22 -31.27 3.12 6.72
CA ALA A 22 -30.34 3.58 7.75
C ALA A 22 -29.14 2.64 7.95
N GLU A 23 -29.34 1.31 7.93
CA GLU A 23 -28.25 0.33 8.01
C GLU A 23 -27.28 0.44 6.83
N ASP A 24 -27.80 0.60 5.60
CA ASP A 24 -26.98 0.73 4.40
C ASP A 24 -26.18 2.04 4.35
N ILE A 25 -26.77 3.15 4.82
CA ILE A 25 -26.06 4.44 4.97
C ILE A 25 -24.96 4.32 6.02
N VAL A 26 -25.23 3.66 7.14
CA VAL A 26 -24.24 3.41 8.20
C VAL A 26 -23.11 2.54 7.67
N ALA A 27 -23.40 1.50 6.88
CA ALA A 27 -22.37 0.65 6.28
C ALA A 27 -21.48 1.42 5.28
N GLY A 28 -22.05 2.27 4.43
CA GLY A 28 -21.29 3.13 3.51
C GLY A 28 -20.42 4.17 4.23
N PHE A 29 -20.94 4.75 5.31
CA PHE A 29 -20.18 5.66 6.17
C PHE A 29 -19.04 4.92 6.87
N LEU A 30 -19.29 3.74 7.44
CA LEU A 30 -18.29 2.92 8.10
C LEU A 30 -17.15 2.55 7.14
N LEU A 31 -17.49 2.15 5.91
CA LEU A 31 -16.51 1.82 4.87
C LEU A 31 -15.63 3.02 4.51
N THR A 32 -16.23 4.21 4.41
CA THR A 32 -15.52 5.46 4.12
C THR A 32 -14.58 5.82 5.27
N VAL A 33 -15.03 5.68 6.53
CA VAL A 33 -14.21 5.91 7.73
C VAL A 33 -13.06 4.91 7.81
N ILE A 34 -13.31 3.62 7.55
CA ILE A 34 -12.28 2.58 7.51
C ILE A 34 -11.24 2.90 6.42
N LEU A 35 -11.67 3.33 5.24
CA LEU A 35 -10.74 3.71 4.17
C LEU A 35 -9.88 4.92 4.56
N LEU A 36 -10.48 5.93 5.19
CA LEU A 36 -9.74 7.09 5.69
C LEU A 36 -8.74 6.71 6.79
N LEU A 37 -9.10 5.81 7.71
CA LEU A 37 -8.21 5.28 8.74
C LEU A 37 -7.05 4.45 8.15
N ILE A 38 -7.32 3.67 7.09
CA ILE A 38 -6.27 2.94 6.36
C ILE A 38 -5.31 3.93 5.69
N LEU A 39 -5.82 4.97 5.04
CA LEU A 39 -4.99 5.99 4.40
C LEU A 39 -4.13 6.76 5.41
N ASP A 40 -4.67 7.02 6.60
CA ASP A 40 -3.92 7.65 7.69
C ASP A 40 -2.86 6.72 8.30
N ALA A 41 -3.20 5.45 8.53
CA ALA A 41 -2.26 4.43 9.01
C ALA A 41 -1.10 4.18 8.02
N LEU A 42 -1.34 4.37 6.72
CA LEU A 42 -0.32 4.32 5.67
C LEU A 42 0.48 5.63 5.52
N GLY A 43 0.21 6.65 6.34
CA GLY A 43 0.88 7.95 6.26
C GLY A 43 0.54 8.77 5.01
N LEU A 44 -0.52 8.39 4.27
CA LEU A 44 -0.89 9.01 3.01
C LEU A 44 -1.75 10.27 3.19
N GLY A 45 -2.26 10.54 4.39
CA GLY A 45 -3.12 11.69 4.69
C GLY A 45 -2.50 13.04 4.31
N GLU A 46 -1.23 13.25 4.64
CA GLU A 46 -0.53 14.51 4.29
C GLU A 46 -0.07 14.57 2.83
N SER A 47 0.13 13.42 2.19
CA SER A 47 0.48 13.32 0.76
C SER A 47 -0.73 13.64 -0.12
N LEU A 48 -1.91 13.15 0.26
CA LEU A 48 -3.20 13.47 -0.36
C LEU A 48 -3.54 14.96 -0.26
N ALA A 49 -3.28 15.59 0.90
CA ALA A 49 -3.53 17.03 1.07
C ALA A 49 -2.66 17.92 0.17
N ARG A 50 -1.49 17.44 -0.26
CA ARG A 50 -0.50 18.23 -1.01
C ARG A 50 -0.48 17.93 -2.52
N ASN A 51 -0.92 16.75 -2.95
CA ASN A 51 -0.96 16.38 -4.36
C ASN A 51 -2.40 16.26 -4.88
N ARG A 52 -2.87 17.33 -5.55
CA ARG A 52 -4.23 17.44 -6.10
C ARG A 52 -4.59 16.29 -7.06
N THR A 53 -3.62 15.74 -7.78
CA THR A 53 -3.86 14.64 -8.73
C THR A 53 -4.12 13.32 -8.01
N VAL A 54 -3.36 13.04 -6.95
CA VAL A 54 -3.56 11.83 -6.11
C VAL A 54 -4.87 11.96 -5.32
N ALA A 55 -5.17 13.15 -4.80
CA ALA A 55 -6.45 13.42 -4.15
C ALA A 55 -7.64 13.23 -5.09
N ALA A 56 -7.53 13.66 -6.35
CA ALA A 56 -8.55 13.45 -7.36
C ALA A 56 -8.72 11.95 -7.70
N ALA A 57 -7.62 11.21 -7.86
CA ALA A 57 -7.68 9.77 -8.11
C ALA A 57 -8.33 9.00 -6.96
N VAL A 58 -7.93 9.28 -5.70
CA VAL A 58 -8.56 8.68 -4.52
C VAL A 58 -10.03 9.07 -4.40
N SER A 59 -10.39 10.33 -4.71
CA SER A 59 -11.78 10.78 -4.72
C SER A 59 -12.61 10.07 -5.79
N ILE A 60 -12.06 9.84 -6.98
CA ILE A 60 -12.73 9.10 -8.07
C ILE A 60 -12.95 7.64 -7.66
N VAL A 61 -11.93 6.99 -7.08
CA VAL A 61 -12.05 5.61 -6.59
C VAL A 61 -13.09 5.52 -5.48
N LEU A 62 -13.07 6.45 -4.52
CA LEU A 62 -14.07 6.53 -3.46
C LEU A 62 -15.48 6.72 -4.03
N PHE A 63 -15.62 7.59 -5.04
CA PHE A 63 -16.89 7.86 -5.71
C PHE A 63 -17.41 6.63 -6.48
N ILE A 64 -16.52 5.87 -7.13
CA ILE A 64 -16.88 4.61 -7.80
C ILE A 64 -17.31 3.55 -6.78
N VAL A 65 -16.58 3.41 -5.66
CA VAL A 65 -16.95 2.48 -4.58
C VAL A 65 -18.32 2.86 -3.99
N LEU A 66 -18.55 4.14 -3.73
CA LEU A 66 -19.85 4.66 -3.27
C LEU A 66 -20.96 4.44 -4.32
N ALA A 67 -20.68 4.64 -5.60
CA ALA A 67 -21.65 4.41 -6.68
C ALA A 67 -22.02 2.92 -6.80
N ILE A 68 -21.05 2.02 -6.71
CA ILE A 68 -21.27 0.57 -6.74
C ILE A 68 -22.06 0.13 -5.49
N ALA A 69 -21.69 0.62 -4.32
CA ALA A 69 -22.45 0.37 -3.10
C ALA A 69 -23.89 0.86 -3.24
N SER A 70 -24.11 2.06 -3.78
CA SER A 70 -25.43 2.64 -3.97
C SER A 70 -26.30 1.86 -4.99
N ASP A 71 -25.75 1.36 -6.09
CA ASP A 71 -26.52 0.58 -7.07
C ASP A 71 -26.91 -0.80 -6.50
N SER A 72 -26.04 -1.40 -5.68
CA SER A 72 -26.34 -2.63 -4.94
C SER A 72 -27.48 -2.42 -3.93
N ILE A 73 -27.47 -1.29 -3.22
CA ILE A 73 -28.54 -0.88 -2.29
C ILE A 73 -29.86 -0.66 -3.05
N ILE A 74 -29.84 0.10 -4.16
CA ILE A 74 -31.02 0.40 -4.98
C ILE A 74 -31.68 -0.89 -5.51
N LYS A 75 -30.88 -1.86 -5.96
CA LYS A 75 -31.37 -3.16 -6.43
C LYS A 75 -31.98 -4.00 -5.30
N ARG A 76 -31.38 -3.99 -4.11
CA ARG A 76 -31.86 -4.77 -2.94
C ARG A 76 -33.14 -4.21 -2.30
N VAL A 77 -33.30 -2.89 -2.29
CA VAL A 77 -34.47 -2.23 -1.70
C VAL A 77 -35.66 -2.19 -2.69
N GLY A 78 -35.47 -2.63 -3.94
CA GLY A 78 -36.55 -2.69 -4.93
C GLY A 78 -37.08 -1.30 -5.34
N ILE A 79 -36.28 -0.25 -5.13
CA ILE A 79 -36.65 1.12 -5.49
C ILE A 79 -36.64 1.23 -7.01
N LYS A 80 -37.82 1.22 -7.63
CA LYS A 80 -37.95 1.53 -9.06
C LYS A 80 -37.41 2.94 -9.29
N ARG A 81 -36.35 3.09 -10.11
CA ARG A 81 -35.84 4.40 -10.54
C ARG A 81 -37.00 5.22 -11.09
N VAL A 82 -37.31 6.32 -10.41
CA VAL A 82 -38.26 7.31 -10.92
C VAL A 82 -37.61 7.95 -12.15
N LYS A 83 -38.09 7.62 -13.35
CA LYS A 83 -37.64 8.29 -14.58
C LYS A 83 -37.97 9.78 -14.44
N PRO A 84 -37.02 10.70 -14.69
CA PRO A 84 -37.35 12.11 -14.80
C PRO A 84 -38.37 12.27 -15.94
N GLN A 85 -39.55 12.83 -15.62
CA GLN A 85 -40.55 13.17 -16.63
C GLN A 85 -40.04 14.32 -17.48
N ALA A 86 -39.35 13.99 -18.58
CA ALA A 86 -39.37 14.80 -19.78
C ALA A 86 -40.23 14.05 -20.79
N SER A 87 -41.42 14.59 -21.07
CA SER A 87 -42.29 14.09 -22.12
C SER A 87 -41.61 14.28 -23.47
N LEU A 88 -41.29 13.20 -24.16
CA LEU A 88 -41.24 13.16 -25.62
C LEU A 88 -41.57 11.71 -26.03
N THR A 89 -42.66 11.61 -26.76
CA THR A 89 -43.28 10.41 -27.33
C THR A 89 -42.31 9.62 -28.19
N GLY A 90 -42.16 8.32 -27.94
CA GLY A 90 -41.41 7.42 -28.83
C GLY A 90 -41.30 5.98 -28.30
N THR A 91 -42.17 5.13 -28.83
CA THR A 91 -42.10 3.65 -29.01
C THR A 91 -41.33 2.78 -27.99
N GLU A 92 -42.10 1.87 -27.39
CA GLU A 92 -41.68 0.78 -26.52
C GLU A 92 -40.70 -0.19 -27.18
N THR A 93 -39.56 -0.40 -26.51
CA THR A 93 -38.84 -1.66 -26.49
C THR A 93 -38.63 -2.06 -25.03
N THR A 94 -39.54 -2.86 -24.50
CA THR A 94 -39.38 -3.58 -23.23
C THR A 94 -38.37 -4.71 -23.43
N GLY A 95 -37.08 -4.38 -23.30
CA GLY A 95 -36.04 -5.38 -23.05
C GLY A 95 -36.07 -5.78 -21.57
N GLU A 96 -36.30 -7.06 -21.29
CA GLU A 96 -36.17 -7.65 -19.97
C GLU A 96 -34.76 -7.39 -19.41
N LEU A 97 -34.68 -6.58 -18.36
CA LEU A 97 -33.51 -6.48 -17.49
C LEU A 97 -33.55 -7.66 -16.51
N THR A 98 -33.29 -8.87 -17.01
CA THR A 98 -33.02 -10.03 -16.14
C THR A 98 -31.60 -9.94 -15.61
N ASP A 99 -31.51 -9.84 -14.28
CA ASP A 99 -30.46 -10.36 -13.40
C ASP A 99 -29.03 -10.43 -13.94
N ILE A 100 -28.31 -9.30 -13.83
CA ILE A 100 -26.85 -9.33 -13.67
C ILE A 100 -26.56 -9.13 -12.19
N VAL A 101 -26.82 -10.19 -11.40
CA VAL A 101 -26.20 -10.34 -10.08
C VAL A 101 -24.87 -11.01 -10.34
N ALA A 102 -23.79 -10.21 -10.40
CA ALA A 102 -22.44 -10.75 -10.49
C ALA A 102 -22.23 -11.73 -9.34
N LYS A 103 -21.72 -12.93 -9.62
CA LYS A 103 -21.50 -13.91 -8.57
C LYS A 103 -20.43 -13.34 -7.62
N PRO A 104 -20.49 -13.63 -6.31
CA PRO A 104 -19.47 -13.17 -5.36
C PRO A 104 -18.03 -13.50 -5.79
N GLU A 105 -17.84 -14.61 -6.50
CA GLU A 105 -16.55 -15.03 -7.07
C GLU A 105 -16.04 -14.07 -8.17
N ASP A 106 -16.94 -13.55 -9.01
CA ASP A 106 -16.62 -12.56 -10.05
C ASP A 106 -16.23 -11.21 -9.42
N MET A 107 -16.85 -10.85 -8.30
CA MET A 107 -16.49 -9.63 -7.55
C MET A 107 -15.12 -9.75 -6.88
N LYS A 108 -14.78 -10.93 -6.34
CA LYS A 108 -13.47 -11.16 -5.71
C LYS A 108 -12.33 -11.04 -6.74
N SER A 109 -12.45 -11.73 -7.87
CA SER A 109 -11.45 -11.67 -8.95
C SER A 109 -11.32 -10.26 -9.55
N PHE A 110 -12.42 -9.52 -9.68
CA PHE A 110 -12.40 -8.13 -10.11
C PHE A 110 -11.69 -7.21 -9.11
N ALA A 111 -11.93 -7.40 -7.81
CA ALA A 111 -11.24 -6.65 -6.75
C ALA A 111 -9.73 -6.94 -6.72
N GLU A 112 -9.35 -8.22 -6.84
CA GLU A 112 -7.94 -8.63 -6.94
C GLU A 112 -7.26 -7.97 -8.14
N ARG A 113 -7.92 -7.93 -9.31
CA ARG A 113 -7.39 -7.25 -10.51
C ARG A 113 -7.23 -5.75 -10.32
N ILE A 114 -8.19 -5.05 -9.71
CA ILE A 114 -8.08 -3.61 -9.43
C ILE A 114 -6.91 -3.33 -8.48
N ILE A 115 -6.71 -4.18 -7.46
CA ILE A 115 -5.59 -4.04 -6.52
C ILE A 115 -4.27 -4.22 -7.26
N ASP A 116 -4.16 -5.21 -8.13
CA ASP A 116 -2.94 -5.51 -8.90
C ASP A 116 -2.60 -4.41 -9.93
N ASP A 117 -3.61 -3.92 -10.67
CA ASP A 117 -3.45 -2.81 -11.61
C ASP A 117 -3.05 -1.51 -10.90
N SER A 118 -3.65 -1.24 -9.74
CA SER A 118 -3.32 -0.07 -8.91
C SER A 118 -1.90 -0.18 -8.36
N ARG A 119 -1.49 -1.39 -7.95
CA ARG A 119 -0.14 -1.67 -7.47
C ARG A 119 0.91 -1.44 -8.56
N THR A 120 0.69 -1.99 -9.74
CA THR A 120 1.60 -1.82 -10.88
C THR A 120 1.73 -0.35 -11.25
N SER A 121 0.63 0.39 -11.23
CA SER A 121 0.62 1.84 -11.48
C SER A 121 1.32 2.63 -10.38
N LEU A 122 1.20 2.23 -9.11
CA LEU A 122 1.92 2.87 -8.01
C LEU A 122 3.42 2.60 -8.10
N MET A 123 3.83 1.37 -8.40
CA MET A 123 5.25 1.01 -8.54
C MET A 123 5.92 1.80 -9.67
N SER A 124 5.25 1.95 -10.83
CA SER A 124 5.77 2.78 -11.92
C SER A 124 5.74 4.27 -11.61
N ALA A 125 4.70 4.75 -10.92
CA ALA A 125 4.60 6.13 -10.50
C ALA A 125 5.63 6.50 -9.43
N VAL A 126 6.20 5.53 -8.72
CA VAL A 126 7.16 5.71 -7.62
C VAL A 126 8.62 5.49 -8.08
N GLN A 127 8.86 4.79 -9.20
CA GLN A 127 10.19 4.62 -9.79
C GLN A 127 10.94 5.93 -10.03
N GLU A 128 12.23 5.92 -9.73
CA GLU A 128 13.14 7.03 -10.05
C GLU A 128 13.32 7.16 -11.56
N PRO A 129 13.50 8.39 -12.08
CA PRO A 129 13.90 8.57 -13.46
C PRO A 129 15.22 7.84 -13.71
N ASP A 130 15.35 7.17 -14.84
CA ASP A 130 16.50 6.29 -15.13
C ASP A 130 17.85 7.03 -15.04
N GLU A 131 17.88 8.35 -15.19
CA GLU A 131 19.08 9.19 -15.03
C GLU A 131 19.65 9.19 -13.59
N ASN A 132 18.81 8.94 -12.58
CA ASN A 132 19.22 8.88 -11.18
C ASN A 132 19.50 7.46 -10.70
N VAL A 133 19.28 6.45 -11.55
CA VAL A 133 19.46 5.03 -11.20
C VAL A 133 20.80 4.54 -11.73
N GLU A 134 21.74 4.27 -10.83
CA GLU A 134 23.05 3.69 -11.17
C GLU A 134 22.93 2.23 -11.60
N SER A 135 22.16 1.45 -10.84
CA SER A 135 21.90 0.05 -11.14
C SER A 135 20.53 -0.38 -10.62
N ARG A 136 19.92 -1.36 -11.30
CA ARG A 136 18.61 -1.89 -10.95
C ARG A 136 18.65 -3.42 -10.99
N THR A 137 18.40 -4.03 -9.84
CA THR A 137 18.33 -5.48 -9.68
C THR A 137 16.88 -5.87 -9.45
N LYS A 138 16.36 -6.79 -10.27
CA LYS A 138 15.03 -7.38 -10.10
C LYS A 138 15.19 -8.82 -9.66
N LEU A 139 14.51 -9.21 -8.58
CA LEU A 139 14.50 -10.56 -8.06
C LEU A 139 13.08 -11.07 -7.94
N THR A 140 12.90 -12.35 -8.20
CA THR A 140 11.67 -13.07 -7.90
C THR A 140 11.99 -14.09 -6.83
N LEU A 141 11.42 -13.90 -5.64
CA LEU A 141 11.69 -14.69 -4.45
C LEU A 141 10.49 -15.58 -4.14
N VAL A 142 10.74 -16.85 -3.87
CA VAL A 142 9.70 -17.83 -3.52
C VAL A 142 9.91 -18.21 -2.05
N PRO A 143 8.95 -17.91 -1.16
CA PRO A 143 9.04 -18.35 0.23
C PRO A 143 9.11 -19.87 0.35
N ASP A 144 9.90 -20.34 1.31
CA ASP A 144 9.99 -21.77 1.62
C ASP A 144 8.70 -22.32 2.28
N ASP A 145 8.69 -23.60 2.64
CA ASP A 145 7.54 -24.22 3.31
C ASP A 145 7.17 -23.57 4.65
N LYS A 146 8.10 -22.83 5.27
CA LYS A 146 7.91 -22.05 6.49
C LYS A 146 7.59 -20.60 6.21
N LYS A 147 7.33 -20.23 4.95
CA LYS A 147 7.05 -18.87 4.49
C LYS A 147 8.22 -17.91 4.63
N HIS A 148 9.42 -18.45 4.81
CA HIS A 148 10.65 -17.70 5.00
C HIS A 148 11.35 -17.47 3.66
N VAL A 149 11.92 -16.30 3.50
CA VAL A 149 12.74 -15.93 2.34
C VAL A 149 14.06 -15.39 2.84
N SER A 150 15.16 -15.87 2.26
CA SER A 150 16.49 -15.30 2.43
C SER A 150 17.16 -15.16 1.07
N ALA A 151 17.60 -13.95 0.72
CA ALA A 151 18.20 -13.65 -0.56
C ALA A 151 19.49 -12.85 -0.41
N SER A 152 20.50 -13.20 -1.20
CA SER A 152 21.71 -12.39 -1.38
C SER A 152 21.58 -11.58 -2.66
N LEU A 153 21.81 -10.27 -2.57
CA LEU A 153 21.72 -9.32 -3.68
C LEU A 153 23.12 -9.06 -4.25
N GLU A 154 23.51 -9.84 -5.25
CA GLU A 154 24.78 -9.62 -5.94
C GLU A 154 24.81 -8.24 -6.65
N GLY A 155 25.98 -7.60 -6.65
CA GLY A 155 26.17 -6.30 -7.30
C GLY A 155 25.71 -5.07 -6.52
N THR A 156 25.18 -5.24 -5.30
CA THR A 156 24.81 -4.13 -4.39
C THR A 156 25.50 -4.26 -3.04
N HIS A 157 25.47 -3.20 -2.22
CA HIS A 157 25.93 -3.31 -0.82
C HIS A 157 24.88 -3.92 0.10
N VAL A 158 23.63 -4.05 -0.33
CA VAL A 158 22.67 -4.95 0.31
C VAL A 158 23.10 -6.37 0.00
N ASN A 159 23.35 -7.18 1.02
CA ASN A 159 23.88 -8.54 0.85
C ASN A 159 23.00 -9.61 1.49
N LEU A 160 21.98 -9.20 2.25
CA LEU A 160 21.01 -10.09 2.85
C LEU A 160 19.66 -9.38 2.86
N LEU A 161 18.64 -10.05 2.37
CA LEU A 161 17.26 -9.70 2.62
C LEU A 161 16.57 -10.93 3.19
N ASP A 162 16.07 -10.81 4.41
CA ASP A 162 15.44 -11.90 5.14
C ASP A 162 14.05 -11.44 5.63
N PHE A 163 13.00 -12.23 5.37
CA PHE A 163 11.64 -11.91 5.82
C PHE A 163 10.71 -13.13 5.79
N THR A 164 9.53 -12.97 6.37
CA THR A 164 8.40 -13.91 6.22
C THR A 164 7.30 -13.30 5.35
N SER A 165 6.71 -14.08 4.45
CA SER A 165 5.58 -13.64 3.59
C SER A 165 4.57 -14.76 3.36
N SER A 166 3.28 -14.44 3.33
CA SER A 166 2.23 -15.40 2.97
C SER A 166 1.94 -15.44 1.46
N SER A 167 2.55 -14.55 0.67
CA SER A 167 2.50 -14.57 -0.78
C SER A 167 3.20 -15.80 -1.34
N LYS A 168 2.76 -16.28 -2.51
CA LYS A 168 3.40 -17.41 -3.20
C LYS A 168 4.75 -17.03 -3.80
N GLU A 169 4.89 -15.76 -4.12
CA GLU A 169 6.03 -15.16 -4.79
C GLU A 169 6.11 -13.69 -4.33
N VAL A 170 7.33 -13.17 -4.25
CA VAL A 170 7.62 -11.77 -3.98
C VAL A 170 8.62 -11.27 -5.01
N ASN A 171 8.19 -10.38 -5.88
CA ASN A 171 9.04 -9.61 -6.79
C ASN A 171 9.61 -8.40 -6.07
N LEU A 172 10.93 -8.35 -6.03
CA LEU A 172 11.71 -7.29 -5.43
C LEU A 172 12.44 -6.49 -6.52
N VAL A 173 12.44 -5.18 -6.39
CA VAL A 173 13.28 -4.27 -7.18
C VAL A 173 14.17 -3.50 -6.21
N VAL A 174 15.48 -3.59 -6.42
CA VAL A 174 16.48 -2.80 -5.70
C VAL A 174 17.15 -1.88 -6.69
N GLU A 175 17.12 -0.58 -6.41
CA GLU A 175 17.73 0.45 -7.26
C GLU A 175 18.83 1.13 -6.45
N LYS A 176 20.07 1.11 -6.95
CA LYS A 176 21.13 1.97 -6.42
C LYS A 176 21.03 3.33 -7.10
N LEU A 177 21.06 4.41 -6.34
CA LEU A 177 20.88 5.75 -6.87
C LEU A 177 22.21 6.52 -6.96
N HIS A 178 22.33 7.38 -7.97
CA HIS A 178 23.45 8.31 -8.10
C HIS A 178 23.37 9.48 -7.12
N SER A 179 22.15 9.84 -6.72
CA SER A 179 21.88 10.97 -5.83
C SER A 179 20.62 10.72 -5.02
N LEU A 180 20.18 11.73 -4.26
CA LEU A 180 18.98 11.64 -3.43
C LEU A 180 17.76 11.21 -4.27
N PRO A 181 16.85 10.39 -3.70
CA PRO A 181 15.59 10.07 -4.35
C PRO A 181 14.81 11.36 -4.64
N ARG A 182 14.05 11.42 -5.73
CA ARG A 182 13.33 12.64 -6.15
C ARG A 182 12.35 13.18 -5.10
N PHE A 183 11.91 12.34 -4.18
CA PHE A 183 10.99 12.71 -3.10
C PHE A 183 11.71 13.20 -1.84
N ALA A 184 13.03 13.01 -1.72
CA ALA A 184 13.80 13.47 -0.59
C ALA A 184 13.97 14.99 -0.65
N ARG A 185 13.51 15.68 0.39
CA ARG A 185 13.66 17.14 0.53
C ARG A 185 14.85 17.53 1.39
N THR A 186 15.31 16.60 2.21
CA THR A 186 16.45 16.77 3.11
C THR A 186 17.57 15.82 2.73
N ARG A 187 18.81 16.22 3.01
CA ARG A 187 19.97 15.33 2.92
C ARG A 187 19.95 14.32 4.07
N VAL A 188 20.62 13.19 3.87
CA VAL A 188 20.89 12.22 4.94
C VAL A 188 21.69 12.92 6.04
N PRO A 189 21.34 12.80 7.33
CA PRO A 189 21.98 13.55 8.44
C PRO A 189 23.34 12.98 8.86
N ALA A 190 24.01 12.24 7.98
CA ALA A 190 25.28 11.55 8.21
C ALA A 190 26.07 11.49 6.90
N LEU A 191 27.34 11.04 6.96
CA LEU A 191 28.15 10.88 5.76
C LEU A 191 27.65 9.69 4.94
N GLU A 192 27.11 9.96 3.77
CA GLU A 192 26.52 8.97 2.88
C GLU A 192 27.56 8.01 2.29
N PHE A 193 27.25 6.72 2.34
CA PHE A 193 27.98 5.66 1.66
C PHE A 193 27.25 5.22 0.38
N GLU A 194 25.95 4.94 0.50
CA GLU A 194 25.11 4.50 -0.60
C GLU A 194 23.64 4.87 -0.36
N ILE A 195 22.93 5.25 -1.42
CA ILE A 195 21.48 5.43 -1.44
C ILE A 195 20.86 4.35 -2.32
N LEU A 196 19.76 3.79 -1.83
CA LEU A 196 19.02 2.76 -2.52
C LEU A 196 17.51 2.98 -2.41
N ASN A 197 16.76 2.55 -3.42
CA ASN A 197 15.34 2.25 -3.26
C ASN A 197 15.14 0.75 -3.22
N ILE A 198 14.24 0.31 -2.36
CA ILE A 198 13.77 -1.07 -2.37
C ILE A 198 12.25 -1.03 -2.56
N TRP A 199 11.76 -1.91 -3.43
CA TRP A 199 10.34 -2.07 -3.70
C TRP A 199 10.01 -3.55 -3.73
N ALA A 200 8.94 -3.93 -3.05
CA ALA A 200 8.40 -5.27 -3.05
C ALA A 200 6.95 -5.25 -3.52
N ASP A 201 6.63 -6.18 -4.41
CA ASP A 201 5.26 -6.48 -4.80
C ASP A 201 4.52 -7.35 -3.75
N SER A 202 4.94 -7.33 -2.48
CA SER A 202 4.08 -7.77 -1.39
C SER A 202 3.92 -6.72 -0.28
N LEU A 203 2.70 -6.62 0.26
CA LEU A 203 2.38 -5.78 1.42
C LEU A 203 2.37 -6.60 2.73
N ASP A 204 2.51 -7.91 2.64
CA ASP A 204 2.34 -8.84 3.76
C ASP A 204 3.66 -9.28 4.40
N LEU A 205 4.73 -8.52 4.15
CA LEU A 205 6.07 -8.84 4.62
C LEU A 205 6.19 -8.61 6.12
N LYS A 206 6.77 -9.57 6.82
CA LYS A 206 6.97 -9.54 8.27
C LYS A 206 8.41 -9.85 8.62
N ASP A 207 8.82 -9.36 9.79
CA ASP A 207 10.13 -9.64 10.39
C ASP A 207 11.28 -9.36 9.43
N VAL A 208 11.15 -8.28 8.65
CA VAL A 208 12.10 -7.96 7.59
C VAL A 208 13.43 -7.52 8.20
N VAL A 209 14.49 -8.24 7.85
CA VAL A 209 15.88 -7.87 8.14
C VAL A 209 16.57 -7.50 6.84
N LEU A 210 17.06 -6.27 6.79
CA LEU A 210 17.92 -5.79 5.72
C LEU A 210 19.37 -5.86 6.18
N GLY A 211 20.13 -6.77 5.60
CA GLY A 211 21.58 -6.87 5.79
C GLY A 211 22.34 -6.18 4.68
N PHE A 212 23.36 -5.43 5.08
CA PHE A 212 24.20 -4.65 4.17
C PHE A 212 25.66 -4.69 4.62
N LYS A 213 26.56 -4.45 3.68
CA LYS A 213 28.01 -4.41 3.91
C LYS A 213 28.57 -3.03 3.62
N VAL A 214 29.60 -2.63 4.36
CA VAL A 214 30.31 -1.37 4.16
C VAL A 214 31.80 -1.64 4.07
N ASP A 215 32.46 -1.05 3.09
CA ASP A 215 33.89 -1.20 2.88
C ASP A 215 34.69 -0.62 4.06
N LYS A 216 35.60 -1.43 4.62
CA LYS A 216 36.49 -1.01 5.72
C LYS A 216 37.33 0.20 5.33
N GLN A 217 37.79 0.25 4.08
CA GLN A 217 38.55 1.38 3.56
C GLN A 217 37.74 2.69 3.58
N TRP A 218 36.44 2.64 3.31
CA TRP A 218 35.59 3.84 3.37
C TRP A 218 35.39 4.29 4.83
N ILE A 219 35.18 3.36 5.75
CA ILE A 219 35.05 3.64 7.19
C ILE A 219 36.33 4.33 7.71
N GLU A 220 37.49 3.74 7.42
CA GLU A 220 38.80 4.26 7.85
C GLU A 220 39.11 5.62 7.25
N LYS A 221 38.94 5.77 5.92
CA LYS A 221 39.23 7.03 5.21
C LYS A 221 38.40 8.20 5.75
N ASN A 222 37.19 7.94 6.19
CA ASN A 222 36.25 8.97 6.61
C ASN A 222 36.09 9.08 8.13
N ASN A 223 36.89 8.36 8.93
CA ASN A 223 36.79 8.33 10.40
C ASN A 223 35.34 8.09 10.89
N VAL A 224 34.69 7.09 10.31
CA VAL A 224 33.31 6.73 10.67
C VAL A 224 33.33 5.94 11.99
N GLU A 225 32.67 6.48 13.01
CA GLU A 225 32.53 5.85 14.33
C GLU A 225 31.41 4.81 14.34
N GLU A 226 30.28 5.14 13.72
CA GLU A 226 29.06 4.32 13.74
C GLU A 226 28.44 4.28 12.34
N VAL A 227 28.19 3.08 11.83
CA VAL A 227 27.43 2.86 10.59
C VAL A 227 25.94 2.81 10.93
N GLN A 228 25.15 3.51 10.12
CA GLN A 228 23.71 3.63 10.26
C GLN A 228 22.96 3.36 8.96
N LEU A 229 21.75 2.82 9.08
CA LEU A 229 20.78 2.70 8.01
C LEU A 229 19.69 3.75 8.27
N TYR A 230 19.42 4.58 7.28
CA TYR A 230 18.33 5.54 7.30
C TYR A 230 17.22 5.11 6.35
N ARG A 231 15.98 5.38 6.72
CA ARG A 231 14.80 5.25 5.85
C ARG A 231 14.20 6.63 5.61
N LEU A 232 13.85 6.94 4.37
CA LEU A 232 13.10 8.15 4.04
C LEU A 232 11.62 7.93 4.38
N LEU A 233 11.08 8.78 5.26
CA LEU A 233 9.69 8.79 5.67
C LEU A 233 9.13 10.20 5.51
N SER A 234 8.10 10.36 4.69
CA SER A 234 7.33 11.60 4.54
C SER A 234 8.12 12.87 4.19
N ASP A 235 9.39 12.74 3.76
CA ASP A 235 10.39 13.78 3.42
C ASP A 235 11.62 13.88 4.34
N ARG A 236 11.63 13.17 5.47
CA ARG A 236 12.73 13.15 6.44
C ARG A 236 13.41 11.78 6.52
N TRP A 237 14.70 11.78 6.81
CA TRP A 237 15.47 10.57 7.05
C TRP A 237 15.39 10.16 8.52
N GLU A 238 14.93 8.94 8.78
CA GLU A 238 14.86 8.35 10.11
C GLU A 238 15.85 7.20 10.23
N ALA A 239 16.74 7.27 11.23
CA ALA A 239 17.67 6.18 11.53
C ALA A 239 16.89 4.95 11.98
N GLN A 240 17.19 3.80 11.37
CA GLN A 240 16.64 2.52 11.74
C GLN A 240 17.45 1.95 12.90
N HIS A 241 16.78 1.51 13.96
CA HIS A 241 17.40 0.93 15.14
C HIS A 241 16.58 -0.27 15.66
N PRO A 242 17.23 -1.31 16.22
CA PRO A 242 18.69 -1.46 16.37
C PRO A 242 19.38 -1.83 15.05
N ILE A 243 20.69 -1.53 14.97
CA ILE A 243 21.60 -2.00 13.92
C ILE A 243 22.62 -2.90 14.59
N GLU A 244 22.80 -4.09 14.04
CA GLU A 244 23.68 -5.10 14.59
C GLU A 244 24.83 -5.36 13.62
N LYS A 245 26.07 -5.44 14.12
CA LYS A 245 27.19 -5.93 13.33
C LYS A 245 27.10 -7.45 13.26
N LEU A 246 26.83 -7.97 12.07
CA LEU A 246 26.65 -9.41 11.83
C LEU A 246 27.99 -10.14 11.68
N GLY A 247 29.03 -9.44 11.25
CA GLY A 247 30.37 -9.98 11.06
C GLY A 247 31.26 -9.04 10.26
N ASP A 248 32.39 -9.56 9.80
CA ASP A 248 33.31 -8.86 8.91
C ASP A 248 34.18 -9.85 8.12
N ASP A 249 34.68 -9.40 6.98
CA ASP A 249 35.69 -10.10 6.19
C ASP A 249 36.93 -9.23 5.98
N ALA A 250 37.84 -9.63 5.07
CA ALA A 250 39.05 -8.88 4.80
C ALA A 250 38.80 -7.46 4.24
N LYS A 251 37.64 -7.20 3.63
CA LYS A 251 37.33 -5.96 2.91
C LYS A 251 36.18 -5.17 3.52
N SER A 252 35.23 -5.84 4.16
CA SER A 252 33.92 -5.27 4.52
C SER A 252 33.54 -5.59 5.95
N ASN A 253 32.76 -4.71 6.56
CA ASN A 253 31.96 -5.01 7.75
C ASN A 253 30.51 -5.29 7.31
N PHE A 254 29.86 -6.28 7.92
CA PHE A 254 28.47 -6.64 7.65
C PHE A 254 27.57 -6.19 8.80
N TYR A 255 26.42 -5.63 8.44
CA TYR A 255 25.43 -5.07 9.35
C TYR A 255 24.04 -5.58 9.01
N GLY A 256 23.14 -5.60 9.98
CA GLY A 256 21.74 -5.96 9.81
C GLY A 256 20.84 -5.00 10.59
N ALA A 257 19.69 -4.67 10.00
CA ALA A 257 18.68 -3.84 10.65
C ALA A 257 17.28 -4.43 10.42
N TYR A 258 16.49 -4.48 11.48
CA TYR A 258 15.06 -4.76 11.36
C TYR A 258 14.35 -3.55 10.78
N ILE A 259 13.58 -3.75 9.72
CA ILE A 259 12.80 -2.71 9.06
C ILE A 259 11.34 -3.12 9.00
N ARG A 260 10.45 -2.13 9.13
CA ARG A 260 9.00 -2.39 9.15
C ARG A 260 8.41 -2.59 7.77
N ASP A 261 9.06 -2.05 6.75
CA ASP A 261 8.53 -2.01 5.39
C ASP A 261 9.69 -1.78 4.42
N LEU A 262 9.71 -2.57 3.35
CA LEU A 262 10.72 -2.53 2.30
C LEU A 262 10.46 -1.45 1.27
N ASN A 263 9.22 -0.98 1.11
CA ASN A 263 8.83 -0.05 0.06
C ASN A 263 9.23 1.39 0.41
N ALA A 264 10.53 1.66 0.37
CA ALA A 264 11.07 2.96 0.73
C ALA A 264 12.45 3.20 0.11
N SER A 265 12.87 4.46 0.17
CA SER A 265 14.26 4.83 -0.02
C SER A 265 15.03 4.64 1.28
N PHE A 266 16.23 4.10 1.16
CA PHE A 266 17.17 3.89 2.25
C PHE A 266 18.51 4.55 1.93
N ALA A 267 19.25 4.89 2.98
CA ALA A 267 20.62 5.34 2.87
C ALA A 267 21.48 4.62 3.90
N ILE A 268 22.60 4.06 3.45
CA ILE A 268 23.68 3.58 4.32
C ILE A 268 24.61 4.78 4.54
N ALA A 269 24.85 5.12 5.80
CA ALA A 269 25.65 6.30 6.14
C ALA A 269 26.45 6.09 7.42
N GLY A 270 27.47 6.92 7.64
CA GLY A 270 28.36 6.87 8.78
C GLY A 270 28.31 8.16 9.60
N LYS A 271 28.23 8.03 10.93
CA LYS A 271 28.53 9.15 11.83
C LYS A 271 30.03 9.35 11.90
N VAL A 272 30.48 10.56 11.62
CA VAL A 272 31.91 10.92 11.64
C VAL A 272 32.25 11.51 13.00
N GLN A 273 33.42 11.14 13.54
CA GLN A 273 33.96 11.74 14.75
C GLN A 273 34.11 13.25 14.55
N LYS A 274 33.48 14.05 15.42
CA LYS A 274 33.75 15.50 15.41
C LYS A 274 35.20 15.69 15.86
N ALA A 275 36.02 16.21 14.96
CA ALA A 275 37.41 16.62 15.22
C ALA A 275 37.49 17.67 16.35
#